data_AF-B9RF80-F1
#
_entry.id   AF-B9RF80-F1
#
_cell.length_a   1.000
_cell.length_b   1.000
_cell.length_c   1.000
_cell.angle_alpha   90.00
_cell.angle_beta   90.00
_cell.angle_gamma   90.00
#
_symmetry.space_group_name_H-M   'P 1'
#
loop_
_entity.id
_entity.type
_entity.pdbx_description
1 polymer ?
#
loop_
_entity_poly.entity_id
_entity_poly.type
_entity_poly.pdbx_seq_one_letter_code
_entity_poly.pdbx_strand_id
1 'polypeptide(L)'
;MQHPLPFATPENYLVDGLKAYAETKRFNYEIVVDPFILQEGPWPGKEQQLQKFSLLALQCSCDLEENRPAITEVAKQLRQIYQSASSNC
;
A
#
# COMPACT_ATOMS: atom_id res chain seq x y z
N MET A 1 33.07 -0.06 5.43
CA MET A 1 32.33 0.38 6.62
C MET A 1 31.04 1.03 6.13
N GLN A 2 29.90 0.36 6.32
CA GLN A 2 28.59 0.90 5.95
C GLN A 2 28.22 1.92 7.04
N HIS A 3 28.10 3.20 6.69
CA HIS A 3 27.55 4.18 7.61
C HIS A 3 26.09 3.81 7.91
N PRO A 4 25.63 3.85 9.18
CA PRO A 4 24.23 3.67 9.48
C PRO A 4 23.47 4.90 8.95
N LEU A 5 22.47 4.67 8.10
CA LEU A 5 21.54 5.74 7.72
C LEU A 5 20.88 6.30 8.99
N PRO A 6 20.76 7.63 9.11
CA PRO A 6 20.32 8.27 10.35
C PRO A 6 18.83 7.96 10.58
N PHE A 7 18.53 7.29 11.69
CA PHE A 7 17.20 7.20 12.30
C PHE A 7 16.03 7.04 11.31
N ALA A 8 15.91 5.87 10.67
CA ALA A 8 14.61 5.42 10.20
C ALA A 8 13.83 4.90 11.41
N THR A 9 12.84 5.67 11.87
CA THR A 9 11.78 5.11 12.74
C THR A 9 11.06 3.99 11.96
N PRO A 10 10.42 3.02 12.64
CA PRO A 10 9.70 1.93 11.96
C PRO A 10 8.69 2.40 10.89
N GLU A 11 8.16 3.62 11.05
CA GLU A 11 7.25 4.28 10.10
C GLU A 11 7.90 4.57 8.74
N ASN A 12 9.18 4.91 8.71
CA ASN A 12 9.90 5.21 7.46
C ASN A 12 10.16 3.95 6.63
N TYR A 13 10.29 2.78 7.28
CA TYR A 13 10.55 1.52 6.58
C TYR A 13 9.43 1.10 5.63
N LEU A 14 8.17 1.35 6.03
CA LEU A 14 7.00 1.05 5.20
C LEU A 14 6.89 2.02 4.03
N VAL A 15 7.12 3.32 4.26
CA VAL A 15 7.09 4.33 3.20
C VAL A 15 8.22 4.08 2.20
N ASP A 16 9.43 3.79 2.67
CA ASP A 16 10.57 3.47 1.81
C ASP A 16 10.34 2.17 1.03
N GLY A 17 9.72 1.15 1.66
CA GLY A 17 9.30 -0.08 1.00
C GLY A 17 8.25 0.16 -0.09
N LEU A 18 7.27 1.04 0.16
CA LEU A 18 6.26 1.43 -0.82
C LEU A 18 6.84 2.29 -1.95
N LYS A 19 7.82 3.15 -1.68
CA LYS A 19 8.53 3.94 -2.69
C LYS A 19 9.38 3.03 -3.60
N ALA A 20 10.15 2.11 -3.03
CA ALA A 20 10.89 1.10 -3.80
C ALA A 20 9.97 0.19 -4.66
N TYR A 21 8.75 -0.06 -4.19
CA TYR A 21 7.70 -0.75 -4.97
C TYR A 21 7.29 0.04 -6.23
N ALA A 22 7.09 1.35 -6.13
CA ALA A 22 6.69 2.18 -7.27
C ALA A 22 7.74 2.20 -8.39
N GLU A 23 9.02 2.17 -8.01
CA GLU A 23 10.15 2.18 -8.94
C GLU A 23 10.30 0.84 -9.69
N THR A 24 10.06 -0.28 -9.01
CA THR A 24 10.27 -1.63 -9.56
C THR A 24 9.07 -2.19 -10.33
N LYS A 25 7.88 -1.57 -10.19
CA LYS A 25 6.59 -2.00 -10.80
C LYS A 25 6.20 -3.46 -10.50
N ARG A 26 6.82 -4.10 -9.51
CA ARG A 26 6.49 -5.46 -9.07
C ARG A 26 6.01 -5.41 -7.63
N PHE A 27 4.78 -5.84 -7.41
CA PHE A 27 4.21 -5.92 -6.07
C PHE A 27 4.88 -7.07 -5.32
N ASN A 28 5.79 -6.76 -4.40
CA ASN A 28 6.38 -7.77 -3.54
C ASN A 28 5.52 -7.94 -2.28
N TYR A 29 4.49 -8.76 -2.39
CA TYR A 29 3.51 -9.02 -1.31
C TYR A 29 4.18 -9.44 -0.01
N GLU A 30 5.33 -10.13 -0.08
CA GLU A 30 6.07 -10.63 1.09
C GLU A 30 6.71 -9.52 1.94
N ILE A 31 6.92 -8.33 1.38
CA ILE A 31 7.58 -7.20 2.09
C ILE A 31 6.55 -6.22 2.64
N VAL A 32 5.49 -5.93 1.86
CA VAL A 32 4.58 -4.81 2.15
C VAL A 32 3.25 -5.23 2.78
N VAL A 33 2.91 -6.52 2.73
CA VAL A 33 1.69 -7.06 3.33
C VAL A 33 2.04 -7.79 4.61
N ASP A 34 1.28 -7.53 5.65
CA ASP A 34 1.42 -8.24 6.92
C ASP A 34 1.36 -9.77 6.68
N PRO A 35 2.33 -10.55 7.19
CA PRO A 35 2.35 -12.00 7.03
C PRO A 35 1.06 -12.71 7.46
N PHE A 36 0.34 -12.19 8.46
CA PHE A 36 -0.95 -12.73 8.86
C PHE A 36 -1.99 -12.61 7.74
N ILE A 37 -2.02 -11.47 7.04
CA ILE A 37 -2.90 -11.26 5.88
C ILE A 37 -2.50 -12.20 4.74
N LEU A 38 -1.20 -12.46 4.53
CA LEU A 38 -0.75 -13.42 3.52
C LEU A 38 -1.16 -14.87 3.85
N GLN A 39 -1.19 -15.22 5.14
CA GLN A 39 -1.60 -16.53 5.62
C GLN A 39 -3.11 -16.75 5.59
N GLU A 40 -3.92 -15.69 5.55
CA GLU A 40 -5.35 -15.84 5.28
C GLU A 40 -5.55 -16.53 3.93
N GLY A 41 -6.49 -17.47 3.86
CA GLY A 41 -6.78 -18.21 2.63
C GLY A 41 -7.09 -17.29 1.43
N PRO A 42 -7.00 -17.81 0.19
CA PRO A 42 -7.33 -17.02 -0.99
C PRO A 42 -8.81 -16.60 -0.98
N TRP A 43 -9.09 -15.32 -1.22
CA TRP A 43 -10.44 -14.82 -1.52
C TRP A 43 -10.49 -14.14 -2.89
N PRO A 44 -11.65 -14.14 -3.57
CA PRO A 44 -11.81 -13.47 -4.85
C PRO A 44 -11.36 -12.01 -4.78
N GLY A 45 -10.42 -11.63 -5.64
CA GLY A 45 -9.94 -10.26 -5.73
C GLY A 45 -8.95 -9.82 -4.63
N LYS A 46 -8.52 -10.71 -3.73
CA LYS A 46 -7.51 -10.40 -2.67
C LYS A 46 -6.32 -9.63 -3.19
N GLU A 47 -5.66 -10.19 -4.20
CA GLU A 47 -4.45 -9.62 -4.78
C GLU A 47 -4.71 -8.22 -5.36
N GLN A 48 -5.82 -8.06 -6.09
CA GLN A 48 -6.22 -6.78 -6.66
C GLN A 48 -6.56 -5.74 -5.58
N GLN A 49 -7.20 -6.17 -4.49
CA GLN A 49 -7.54 -5.32 -3.36
C GLN A 49 -6.28 -4.79 -2.66
N LEU A 50 -5.32 -5.69 -2.39
CA LEU A 50 -4.02 -5.35 -1.80
C LEU A 50 -3.25 -4.40 -2.70
N GLN A 51 -3.20 -4.66 -4.02
CA GLN A 51 -2.56 -3.79 -4.99
C GLN A 51 -3.15 -2.37 -4.98
N LYS A 52 -4.48 -2.24 -5.07
CA LYS A 52 -5.16 -0.94 -5.07
C LYS A 52 -4.96 -0.19 -3.75
N PHE A 53 -4.98 -0.91 -2.62
CA PHE A 53 -4.76 -0.31 -1.32
C PHE A 53 -3.35 0.26 -1.18
N SER A 54 -2.31 -0.48 -1.55
CA SER A 54 -0.92 0.02 -1.45
C SER A 54 -0.66 1.20 -2.38
N LEU A 55 -1.25 1.21 -3.58
CA LEU A 55 -1.16 2.38 -4.48
C LEU A 55 -1.80 3.62 -3.86
N LEU A 56 -2.97 3.46 -3.23
CA LEU A 56 -3.63 4.57 -2.53
C LEU A 56 -2.81 5.04 -1.32
N ALA A 57 -2.25 4.12 -0.54
CA ALA A 57 -1.38 4.43 0.59
C ALA A 57 -0.14 5.23 0.15
N LEU A 58 0.49 4.83 -0.95
CA LEU A 58 1.64 5.54 -1.53
C LEU A 58 1.30 6.96 -1.99
N GLN A 59 0.14 7.13 -2.64
CA GLN A 59 -0.34 8.46 -3.04
C GLN A 59 -0.58 9.36 -1.81
N CYS A 60 -1.16 8.80 -0.75
CA CYS A 60 -1.38 9.52 0.51
C CYS A 60 -0.06 9.90 1.20
N SER A 61 0.98 9.08 1.06
CA SER A 61 2.32 9.32 1.62
C SER A 61 3.22 10.14 0.69
N CYS A 62 2.69 10.77 -0.37
CA CYS A 62 3.49 11.60 -1.25
C CYS A 62 3.99 12.86 -0.49
N ASP A 63 5.28 13.18 -0.63
CA ASP A 63 5.88 14.34 0.04
C ASP A 63 5.34 15.67 -0.52
N LEU A 64 4.94 15.67 -1.80
CA LEU A 64 4.34 16.82 -2.48
C LEU A 64 2.84 16.90 -2.18
N GLU A 65 2.42 17.98 -1.51
CA GLU A 65 1.03 18.19 -1.09
C GLU A 65 0.04 18.16 -2.26
N GLU A 66 0.40 18.76 -3.40
CA GLU A 66 -0.42 18.80 -4.62
C GLU A 66 -0.72 17.41 -5.22
N ASN A 67 0.11 16.42 -4.92
CA ASN A 67 -0.05 15.04 -5.38
C ASN A 67 -0.80 14.17 -4.36
N ARG A 68 -1.02 14.67 -3.14
CA ARG A 68 -1.79 13.93 -2.12
C ARG A 68 -3.28 14.09 -2.41
N PRO A 69 -4.05 12.99 -2.48
CA PRO A 69 -5.50 13.08 -2.63
C PRO A 69 -6.14 13.71 -1.39
N ALA A 70 -7.23 14.45 -1.60
CA ALA A 70 -8.06 14.93 -0.51
C ALA A 70 -8.63 13.75 0.32
N ILE A 71 -8.79 13.93 1.63
CA ILE A 71 -9.28 12.86 2.52
C ILE A 71 -10.67 12.32 2.12
N THR A 72 -11.51 13.16 1.54
CA THR A 72 -12.82 12.80 0.95
C THR A 72 -12.66 11.84 -0.22
N GLU A 73 -11.63 12.03 -1.04
CA GLU A 73 -11.34 11.22 -2.22
C GLU A 73 -10.71 9.90 -1.81
N VAL A 74 -9.86 9.91 -0.78
CA VAL A 74 -9.34 8.69 -0.14
C VAL A 74 -10.49 7.84 0.40
N ALA A 75 -11.43 8.43 1.14
CA ALA A 75 -12.58 7.71 1.67
C ALA A 75 -13.46 7.08 0.56
N LYS A 76 -13.67 7.79 -0.55
CA LYS A 76 -14.40 7.25 -1.72
C LYS A 76 -13.66 6.06 -2.33
N GLN A 77 -12.34 6.17 -2.53
CA GLN A 77 -11.54 5.10 -3.11
C GLN A 77 -11.47 3.87 -2.19
N LEU A 78 -11.34 4.06 -0.88
CA LEU A 78 -11.39 2.97 0.10
C LEU A 78 -12.73 2.21 0.04
N ARG A 79 -13.85 2.94 -0.05
CA ARG A 79 -15.17 2.32 -0.22
C ARG A 79 -15.25 1.51 -1.52
N GLN A 80 -14.72 2.02 -2.63
CA GLN A 80 -14.70 1.31 -3.91
C GLN A 80 -13.84 0.04 -3.86
N ILE A 81 -12.66 0.11 -3.21
CA ILE A 81 -11.79 -1.05 -3.00
C ILE A 81 -12.53 -2.14 -2.24
N TYR A 82 -13.20 -1.79 -1.14
CA TYR A 82 -14.01 -2.73 -0.35
C TYR A 82 -15.17 -3.33 -1.17
N GLN A 83 -15.94 -2.49 -1.88
CA GLN A 83 -17.08 -2.95 -2.68
C GLN A 83 -16.67 -3.87 -3.85
N SER A 84 -15.48 -3.65 -4.43
CA SER A 84 -14.97 -4.49 -5.50
C SER A 84 -14.62 -5.92 -5.04
N ALA A 85 -14.37 -6.12 -3.75
CA ALA A 85 -14.18 -7.45 -3.17
C ALA A 85 -15.50 -8.15 -2.81
N SER A 86 -16.59 -7.40 -2.61
CA SER A 86 -17.89 -7.94 -2.22
C SER A 86 -18.85 -8.21 -3.39
N SER A 87 -18.54 -7.77 -4.61
CA SER A 87 -19.46 -7.85 -5.76
C SER A 87 -19.54 -9.23 -6.44
N ASN A 88 -19.38 -10.32 -5.70
CA ASN A 88 -19.58 -11.69 -6.19
C ASN A 88 -21.04 -12.14 -5.99
N CYS A 89 -22.00 -11.43 -6.62
CA CYS A 89 -23.39 -11.88 -6.78
C CYS A 89 -23.80 -11.75 -8.25
#